data_AF-A0A6C0BHT0-F1
#
_entry.id   AF-A0A6C0BHT0-F1
#
_cell.length_a   1.000
_cell.length_b   1.000
_cell.length_c   1.000
_cell.angle_alpha   90.00
_cell.angle_beta   90.00
_cell.angle_gamma   90.00
#
_symmetry.space_group_name_H-M   'P 1'
#
loop_
_entity.id
_entity.type
_entity.pdbx_description
1 polymer ?
#
loop_
_entity_poly.entity_id
_entity_poly.type
_entity_poly.pdbx_seq_one_letter_code
_entity_poly.pdbx_strand_id
1 'polypeptide(L)'
;MTVIRHTRVRSLFNVNNIRLNELLETAQFTIMYGLVGFFCGTYINKIFPKFDKTKSTWEILLEILGETVVLSICIFYIRKLVKIIPLIVHLPGKSRYIPYMSSEFEGEIALSLIFVTLQTNLLEKILELSKRIVGED
;
A
#
# COMPACT_ATOMS: atom_id res chain seq x y z
N MET A 1 17.10 40.66 -12.08
CA MET A 1 17.04 39.38 -11.35
C MET A 1 15.60 38.82 -11.40
N THR A 2 15.05 38.60 -12.62
CA THR A 2 13.60 38.31 -12.78
C THR A 2 13.29 37.43 -14.00
N VAL A 3 14.29 36.79 -14.61
CA VAL A 3 14.09 35.96 -15.83
C VAL A 3 14.12 34.45 -15.50
N ILE A 4 14.65 34.07 -14.34
CA ILE A 4 14.86 32.66 -13.93
C ILE A 4 13.56 31.98 -13.43
N ARG A 5 12.54 32.73 -13.03
CA ARG A 5 11.32 32.17 -12.40
C ARG A 5 10.31 31.61 -13.42
N HIS A 6 10.19 32.22 -14.61
CA HIS A 6 9.20 31.81 -15.62
C HIS A 6 9.57 30.52 -16.37
N THR A 7 10.86 30.22 -16.54
CA THR A 7 11.31 28.97 -17.18
C THR A 7 11.10 27.74 -16.29
N ARG A 8 11.22 27.90 -14.96
CA ARG A 8 11.06 26.79 -14.01
C ARG A 8 9.62 26.30 -13.91
N VAL A 9 8.64 27.20 -13.90
CA VAL A 9 7.21 26.84 -13.88
C VAL A 9 6.78 26.20 -15.20
N ARG A 10 7.32 26.66 -16.34
CA ARG A 10 7.07 26.03 -17.65
C ARG A 10 7.72 24.64 -17.76
N SER A 11 8.84 24.38 -17.08
CA SER A 11 9.45 23.05 -17.01
C SER A 11 8.69 22.03 -16.14
N LEU A 12 7.82 22.52 -15.25
CA LEU A 12 6.87 21.69 -14.51
C LEU A 12 5.66 21.30 -15.39
N PHE A 13 5.24 22.20 -16.29
CA PHE A 13 4.17 21.97 -17.26
C PHE A 13 4.62 21.38 -18.61
N ASN A 14 5.93 21.27 -18.87
CA ASN A 14 6.44 20.45 -19.96
C ASN A 14 6.29 18.99 -19.53
N VAL A 15 5.10 18.48 -19.79
CA VAL A 15 4.74 17.07 -19.67
C VAL A 15 5.54 16.31 -20.73
N ASN A 16 6.80 16.03 -20.42
CA ASN A 16 7.62 15.15 -21.24
C ASN A 16 6.95 13.78 -21.22
N ASN A 17 6.81 13.13 -22.39
CA ASN A 17 6.20 11.81 -22.53
C ASN A 17 6.79 10.76 -21.56
N ILE A 18 8.04 10.95 -21.12
CA ILE A 18 8.72 10.16 -20.10
C ILE A 18 8.00 10.25 -18.74
N ARG A 19 7.73 11.48 -18.25
CA ARG A 19 7.03 11.69 -16.96
C ARG A 19 5.58 11.19 -17.00
N LEU A 20 4.92 11.30 -18.16
CA LEU A 20 3.59 10.72 -18.36
C LEU A 20 3.61 9.20 -18.23
N ASN A 21 4.59 8.52 -18.85
CA ASN A 21 4.74 7.08 -18.73
C ASN A 21 5.02 6.65 -17.28
N GLU A 22 5.88 7.35 -16.55
CA GLU A 22 6.16 7.07 -15.13
C GLU A 22 4.91 7.24 -14.24
N LEU A 23 4.10 8.27 -14.49
CA LEU A 23 2.83 8.47 -13.77
C LEU A 23 1.80 7.38 -14.11
N LEU A 24 1.71 6.98 -15.38
CA LEU A 24 0.83 5.89 -15.80
C LEU A 24 1.25 4.55 -15.20
N GLU A 25 2.56 4.28 -15.15
CA GLU A 25 3.12 3.11 -14.48
C GLU A 25 2.78 3.09 -12.99
N THR A 26 2.98 4.22 -12.30
CA THR A 26 2.63 4.36 -10.89
C THR A 26 1.13 4.14 -10.64
N ALA A 27 0.27 4.69 -11.50
CA ALA A 27 -1.17 4.53 -11.40
C ALA A 27 -1.59 3.06 -11.63
N GLN A 28 -1.03 2.39 -12.65
CA GLN A 28 -1.32 0.98 -12.91
C GLN A 28 -0.91 0.10 -11.73
N PHE A 29 0.28 0.29 -11.18
CA PHE A 29 0.74 -0.47 -10.02
C PHE A 29 -0.13 -0.19 -8.79
N THR A 30 -0.49 1.06 -8.54
CA THR A 30 -1.40 1.44 -7.44
C THR A 30 -2.74 0.71 -7.54
N ILE A 31 -3.33 0.64 -8.73
CA ILE A 31 -4.59 -0.08 -8.96
C ILE A 31 -4.40 -1.59 -8.76
N MET A 32 -3.31 -2.18 -9.26
CA MET A 32 -3.03 -3.61 -9.09
C MET A 32 -2.81 -3.98 -7.62
N TYR A 33 -1.97 -3.23 -6.91
CA TYR A 33 -1.78 -3.39 -5.46
C TYR A 33 -3.08 -3.20 -4.69
N GLY A 34 -3.92 -2.24 -5.10
CA GLY A 34 -5.21 -2.01 -4.48
C GLY A 34 -6.17 -3.18 -4.66
N LEU A 35 -6.29 -3.73 -5.87
CA LEU A 35 -7.18 -4.86 -6.14
C LEU A 35 -6.72 -6.12 -5.39
N VAL A 36 -5.45 -6.52 -5.54
CA VAL A 36 -4.93 -7.72 -4.88
C VAL A 36 -4.93 -7.54 -3.36
N GLY A 37 -4.52 -6.36 -2.88
CA GLY A 37 -4.54 -5.98 -1.48
C GLY A 37 -5.95 -6.00 -0.89
N PHE A 38 -6.95 -5.56 -1.65
CA PHE A 38 -8.35 -5.60 -1.24
C PHE A 38 -8.83 -7.03 -0.99
N PHE A 39 -8.67 -7.92 -1.97
CA PHE A 39 -9.08 -9.31 -1.81
C PHE A 39 -8.35 -9.97 -0.65
N CYS A 40 -7.01 -9.94 -0.63
CA CYS A 40 -6.23 -10.56 0.43
C CYS A 40 -6.56 -9.98 1.82
N GLY A 41 -6.65 -8.65 1.92
CA GLY A 41 -6.95 -7.96 3.18
C GLY A 41 -8.32 -8.36 3.74
N THR A 42 -9.36 -8.38 2.90
CA THR A 42 -10.70 -8.82 3.30
C THR A 42 -10.74 -10.31 3.72
N TYR A 43 -10.02 -11.18 3.00
CA TYR A 43 -9.96 -12.60 3.37
C TYR A 43 -9.27 -12.81 4.73
N ILE A 44 -8.14 -12.14 4.98
CA ILE A 44 -7.41 -12.26 6.25
C ILE A 44 -8.28 -11.74 7.41
N ASN A 45 -8.88 -10.56 7.25
CA ASN A 45 -9.75 -9.96 8.26
C ASN A 45 -10.96 -10.86 8.60
N LYS A 46 -11.40 -11.72 7.67
CA LYS A 46 -12.48 -12.69 7.88
C LYS A 46 -12.02 -14.00 8.54
N ILE A 47 -10.79 -14.45 8.28
CA ILE A 47 -10.22 -15.68 8.84
C ILE A 47 -9.91 -15.50 10.33
N PHE A 48 -9.40 -14.32 10.70
CA PHE A 48 -9.11 -14.02 12.10
C PHE A 48 -10.40 -13.81 12.90
N PRO A 49 -10.47 -14.33 14.14
CA PRO A 49 -11.64 -14.17 14.99
C PRO A 49 -11.90 -12.69 15.25
N LYS A 50 -13.18 -12.33 15.23
CA LYS A 50 -13.63 -10.99 15.62
C LYS A 50 -13.24 -10.71 17.07
N PHE A 51 -13.01 -9.44 17.37
CA PHE A 51 -12.71 -9.00 18.71
C PHE A 51 -13.85 -9.39 19.66
N ASP A 52 -13.47 -9.98 20.80
CA ASP A 52 -14.39 -10.36 21.88
C ASP A 52 -13.83 -9.84 23.21
N LYS A 53 -14.64 -9.04 23.90
CA LYS A 53 -14.26 -8.38 25.16
C LYS A 53 -14.07 -9.38 26.31
N THR A 54 -14.67 -10.57 26.23
CA THR A 54 -14.60 -11.58 27.29
C THR A 54 -13.27 -12.34 27.30
N LYS A 55 -12.42 -12.14 26.28
CA LYS A 55 -11.12 -12.82 26.17
C LYS A 55 -10.07 -12.21 27.08
N SER A 56 -9.15 -13.07 27.53
CA SER A 56 -8.01 -12.66 28.34
C SER A 56 -7.09 -11.73 27.54
N THR A 57 -6.46 -10.77 28.23
CA THR A 57 -5.49 -9.84 27.64
C THR A 57 -4.36 -10.58 26.91
N TRP A 58 -3.95 -11.74 27.43
CA TRP A 58 -2.90 -12.56 26.82
C TRP A 58 -3.35 -13.23 25.52
N GLU A 59 -4.62 -13.64 25.44
CA GLU A 59 -5.20 -14.22 24.21
C GLU A 59 -5.31 -13.18 23.12
N ILE A 60 -5.76 -11.96 23.45
CA ILE A 60 -5.83 -10.84 22.51
C ILE A 60 -4.44 -10.49 21.97
N LEU A 61 -3.43 -10.46 22.84
CA LEU A 61 -2.04 -10.20 22.44
C LEU A 61 -1.52 -11.26 21.46
N LEU A 62 -1.76 -12.54 21.73
CA LEU A 62 -1.33 -13.63 20.85
C LEU A 62 -2.06 -13.58 19.50
N GLU A 63 -3.35 -13.25 19.48
CA GLU A 63 -4.10 -13.05 18.24
C GLU A 63 -3.52 -11.91 17.40
N ILE A 64 -3.20 -10.76 18.02
CA ILE A 64 -2.59 -9.61 17.33
C ILE A 64 -1.23 -10.01 16.72
N LEU A 65 -0.38 -10.71 17.47
CA LEU A 65 0.93 -11.14 16.99
C LEU A 65 0.79 -12.13 15.82
N GLY A 66 -0.10 -13.12 15.94
CA GLY A 66 -0.39 -14.08 14.88
C GLY A 66 -0.91 -13.41 13.61
N GLU A 67 -1.87 -12.50 13.76
CA GLU A 67 -2.46 -11.72 12.67
C GLU A 67 -1.39 -10.87 11.97
N THR A 68 -0.52 -10.21 12.73
CA THR A 68 0.59 -9.41 12.18
C THR A 68 1.58 -10.24 11.37
N VAL A 69 1.93 -11.44 11.83
CA VAL A 69 2.84 -12.35 11.09
C VAL A 69 2.20 -12.80 9.77
N VAL A 70 0.93 -13.20 9.79
CA VAL A 70 0.20 -13.61 8.58
C VAL A 70 0.09 -12.44 7.59
N LEU A 71 -0.20 -11.23 8.07
CA LEU A 71 -0.27 -10.03 7.24
C LEU A 71 1.07 -9.74 6.56
N SER A 72 2.18 -9.86 7.27
CA SER A 72 3.54 -9.67 6.71
C SER A 72 3.81 -10.66 5.57
N ILE A 73 3.48 -11.93 5.77
CA ILE A 73 3.62 -12.97 4.74
C ILE A 73 2.74 -12.64 3.52
N CYS A 74 1.50 -12.23 3.74
CA CYS A 74 0.60 -11.86 2.65
C CYS A 74 1.12 -10.66 1.85
N ILE A 75 1.58 -9.59 2.51
CA ILE A 75 2.18 -8.42 1.83
C ILE A 75 3.37 -8.85 0.97
N PHE A 76 4.23 -9.73 1.48
CA PHE A 76 5.38 -10.25 0.74
C PHE A 76 4.95 -10.96 -0.56
N TYR A 77 3.92 -11.80 -0.52
CA TYR A 77 3.41 -12.48 -1.71
C TYR A 77 2.66 -11.54 -2.67
N ILE A 78 1.91 -10.56 -2.15
CA ILE A 78 1.23 -9.55 -2.98
C ILE A 78 2.26 -8.77 -3.81
N ARG A 79 3.38 -8.35 -3.20
CA ARG A 79 4.49 -7.70 -3.91
C ARG A 79 5.04 -8.55 -5.05
N LYS A 80 5.22 -9.86 -4.81
CA LYS A 80 5.64 -10.78 -5.87
C LYS A 80 4.61 -10.90 -6.99
N LEU A 81 3.32 -11.05 -6.64
CA LEU A 81 2.24 -11.21 -7.62
C LEU A 81 2.09 -10.00 -8.52
N VAL A 82 2.09 -8.79 -7.95
CA VAL A 82 1.94 -7.56 -8.73
C VAL A 82 3.12 -7.32 -9.67
N LYS A 83 4.35 -7.68 -9.26
CA LYS A 83 5.55 -7.55 -10.11
C LYS A 83 5.60 -8.54 -11.29
N ILE A 84 4.81 -9.62 -11.27
CA ILE A 84 4.73 -10.56 -12.40
C ILE A 84 3.97 -9.94 -13.59
N ILE A 85 3.05 -9.02 -13.32
CA ILE A 85 2.21 -8.44 -14.36
C ILE A 85 3.03 -7.38 -15.11
N PRO A 86 3.29 -7.56 -16.42
CA PRO A 86 4.00 -6.57 -17.21
C PRO A 86 3.17 -5.28 -17.34
N LEU A 87 3.85 -4.14 -17.53
CA LEU A 87 3.17 -2.86 -17.77
C LEU A 87 2.29 -2.97 -19.02
N ILE A 88 0.98 -2.70 -18.86
CA ILE A 88 -0.02 -2.91 -19.92
C ILE A 88 -0.10 -1.67 -20.82
N VAL A 89 0.16 -0.49 -20.26
CA VAL A 89 0.04 0.80 -20.97
C VAL A 89 1.44 1.37 -21.22
N HIS A 90 1.85 1.39 -22.48
CA HIS A 90 3.03 2.13 -22.95
C HIS A 90 2.61 3.14 -24.02
N LEU A 91 2.89 4.43 -23.81
CA LEU A 91 2.70 5.42 -24.87
C LEU A 91 3.78 5.24 -25.95
N PRO A 92 3.41 5.15 -27.24
CA PRO A 92 4.39 5.01 -28.32
C PRO A 92 5.16 6.31 -28.52
N GLY A 93 6.48 6.27 -28.31
CA GLY A 93 7.39 7.37 -28.57
C GLY A 93 8.84 6.92 -28.37
N LYS A 94 9.75 7.34 -29.26
CA LYS A 94 11.20 7.10 -29.15
C LYS A 94 11.78 7.81 -27.91
N SER A 95 11.55 7.29 -26.72
CA SER A 95 12.35 7.62 -25.55
C SER A 95 12.92 6.36 -24.96
N ARG A 96 14.18 6.42 -24.52
CA ARG A 96 14.88 5.42 -23.71
C ARG A 96 14.22 5.30 -22.33
N TYR A 97 12.92 5.01 -22.30
CA TYR A 97 12.19 4.70 -21.08
C TYR A 97 12.44 3.22 -20.79
N ILE A 98 13.08 2.97 -19.65
CA ILE A 98 13.32 1.63 -19.16
C ILE A 98 12.23 1.38 -18.12
N PRO A 99 11.21 0.55 -18.42
CA PRO A 99 10.20 0.19 -17.44
C PRO A 99 10.89 -0.42 -16.20
N TYR A 100 10.32 -0.24 -15.01
CA TYR A 100 10.88 -0.71 -13.72
C TYR A 100 12.13 0.02 -13.17
N MET A 101 12.60 1.10 -13.79
CA MET A 101 13.73 1.91 -13.27
C MET A 101 13.31 3.20 -12.54
N SER A 102 12.02 3.57 -12.56
CA SER A 102 11.53 4.73 -11.83
C SER A 102 11.45 4.43 -10.33
N SER A 103 12.54 4.73 -9.62
CA SER A 103 12.68 4.54 -8.17
C SER A 103 11.70 5.35 -7.30
N GLU A 104 10.93 6.26 -7.90
CA GLU A 104 10.22 7.30 -7.14
C GLU A 104 8.90 6.84 -6.52
N PHE A 105 8.27 5.76 -6.99
CA PHE A 105 7.04 5.27 -6.38
C PHE A 105 6.89 3.74 -6.53
N GLU A 106 7.61 3.01 -5.69
CA GLU A 106 7.25 1.61 -5.44
C GLU A 106 5.86 1.62 -4.80
N GLY A 107 4.86 1.00 -5.44
CA GLY A 107 3.46 0.96 -4.97
C GLY A 107 3.21 0.37 -3.57
N GLU A 108 4.27 0.19 -2.78
CA GLU A 108 4.29 -0.19 -1.37
C GLU A 108 3.53 0.79 -0.48
N ILE A 109 3.58 2.11 -0.76
CA ILE A 109 2.82 3.12 0.01
C ILE A 109 1.32 2.97 -0.24
N ALA A 110 0.93 2.75 -1.50
CA ALA A 110 -0.46 2.50 -1.84
C ALA A 110 -0.96 1.19 -1.22
N LEU A 111 -0.13 0.14 -1.29
CA LEU A 111 -0.42 -1.14 -0.66
C LEU A 111 -0.60 -0.96 0.85
N SER A 112 0.31 -0.28 1.55
CA SER A 112 0.22 -0.12 3.01
C SER A 112 -1.02 0.65 3.42
N LEU A 113 -1.38 1.73 2.71
CA LEU A 113 -2.59 2.51 2.99
C LEU A 113 -3.86 1.65 2.88
N ILE A 114 -4.01 0.94 1.75
CA ILE A 114 -5.19 0.10 1.49
C ILE A 114 -5.24 -1.06 2.49
N PHE A 115 -4.10 -1.70 2.76
CA PHE A 115 -4.05 -2.82 3.70
C PHE A 115 -4.43 -2.38 5.12
N VAL A 116 -3.86 -1.27 5.62
CA VAL A 116 -4.19 -0.75 6.95
C VAL A 116 -5.67 -0.40 7.07
N THR A 117 -6.26 0.23 6.05
CA THR A 117 -7.70 0.56 6.05
C THR A 117 -8.61 -0.69 6.12
N LEU A 118 -8.15 -1.83 5.61
CA LEU A 118 -8.95 -3.07 5.59
C LEU A 118 -8.84 -3.91 6.86
N GLN A 119 -7.80 -3.72 7.68
CA GLN A 119 -7.58 -4.50 8.90
C GLN A 119 -8.36 -3.94 10.10
N THR A 120 -9.69 -3.88 9.99
CA THR A 120 -10.56 -3.30 11.04
C THR A 120 -10.50 -4.10 12.34
N ASN A 121 -10.48 -5.44 12.28
CA ASN A 121 -10.48 -6.27 13.49
C ASN A 121 -9.16 -6.15 14.26
N LEU A 122 -8.02 -6.08 13.57
CA LEU A 122 -6.71 -5.88 14.18
C LEU A 122 -6.63 -4.54 14.91
N LEU A 123 -7.13 -3.46 14.29
CA LEU A 123 -7.16 -2.13 14.89
C LEU A 123 -8.01 -2.12 16.17
N GLU A 124 -9.18 -2.74 16.17
CA GLU A 124 -10.03 -2.87 17.36
C GLU A 124 -9.33 -3.61 18.50
N LYS A 125 -8.65 -4.73 18.21
CA LYS A 125 -7.88 -5.49 19.22
C LYS A 125 -6.74 -4.67 19.81
N ILE A 126 -5.99 -3.94 18.99
CA ILE A 126 -4.88 -3.08 19.44
C ILE A 126 -5.40 -1.95 20.32
N LEU A 127 -6.49 -1.29 19.92
CA LEU A 127 -7.09 -0.21 20.70
C LEU A 127 -7.59 -0.69 22.07
N GLU A 128 -8.22 -1.85 22.14
CA GLU A 128 -8.63 -2.45 23.41
C GLU A 128 -7.42 -2.79 24.28
N LEU A 129 -6.41 -3.46 23.71
CA LEU A 129 -5.21 -3.83 24.45
C LEU A 129 -4.51 -2.58 25.02
N SER A 130 -4.47 -1.50 24.24
CA SER A 130 -3.96 -0.21 24.67
C SER A 130 -4.72 0.34 25.88
N LYS A 131 -6.07 0.31 25.86
CA LYS A 131 -6.89 0.76 26.99
C LYS A 131 -6.62 -0.04 28.26
N ARG A 132 -6.55 -1.37 28.14
CA ARG A 132 -6.27 -2.28 29.28
C ARG A 132 -4.89 -2.06 29.91
N ILE A 133 -3.89 -1.68 29.11
CA ILE A 133 -2.53 -1.41 29.60
C ILE A 133 -2.42 -0.01 30.22
N VAL A 134 -3.07 0.99 29.62
CA VAL A 134 -3.06 2.37 30.12
C VAL A 134 -3.95 2.54 31.36
N GLY A 135 -4.93 1.64 31.56
CA GLY A 135 -5.82 1.66 32.73
C GLY A 135 -7.02 2.60 32.57
N GLU A 136 -7.42 2.90 31.33
CA GLU A 136 -8.66 3.61 31.03
C GLU A 136 -9.80 2.58 30.89
N ASP A 137 -10.38 2.17 32.04
CA ASP A 137 -11.63 1.40 32.11
C ASP A 137 -12.87 2.32 31.95
#